data_AF-A0A7R8VHS7-F1
#
_entry.id   AF-A0A7R8VHS7-F1
#
_cell.length_a   1.000
_cell.length_b   1.000
_cell.length_c   1.000
_cell.angle_alpha   90.00
_cell.angle_beta   90.00
_cell.angle_gamma   90.00
#
_symmetry.space_group_name_H-M   'P 1'
#
loop_
_entity.id
_entity.type
_entity.pdbx_description
1 polymer ?
#
loop_
_entity_poly.entity_id
_entity_poly.type
_entity_poly.pdbx_seq_one_letter_code
_entity_poly.pdbx_strand_id
1 'polypeptide(L)'
;MGAVIVFVGIFSMLFLGRKLGAREWCGIVLVIFGLSLVGLSDFLIHTHSDQDESNSDIDKQYIIIEVVFGDVLIVSAQVVAATQFILEEKFVSSLDIPPLQAVGWEGLFGVIVLGILLIPFYYIKVPDSFSINSRGVLEDIPDAFIQMGNNNLIIMPVSLNNLYMGNEVLLVSIAFFNFAGISVTKEMSATTRMVLNSLRTLFIWIVSLALEWQKFHWVQHNNLAN
;
A
#
# COMPACT_ATOMS: atom_id res chain seq x y z
N MET A 1 -2.32 -3.57 4.00
CA MET A 1 -3.18 -4.39 3.09
C MET A 1 -4.18 -5.25 3.85
N GLY A 2 -3.79 -5.94 4.94
CA GLY A 2 -4.70 -6.83 5.67
C GLY A 2 -5.99 -6.14 6.18
N ALA A 3 -5.87 -4.93 6.73
CA ALA A 3 -6.99 -4.11 7.18
C ALA A 3 -8.05 -3.81 6.11
N VAL A 4 -7.64 -3.66 4.84
CA VAL A 4 -8.58 -3.39 3.73
C VAL A 4 -9.59 -4.53 3.64
N ILE A 5 -9.18 -5.79 3.89
CA ILE A 5 -10.03 -6.99 3.79
C ILE A 5 -11.22 -6.90 4.74
N VAL A 6 -11.01 -6.30 5.92
CA VAL A 6 -12.07 -6.08 6.92
C VAL A 6 -13.12 -5.13 6.38
N PHE A 7 -12.69 -3.98 5.88
CA PHE A 7 -13.60 -2.99 5.31
C PHE A 7 -14.31 -3.53 4.07
N VAL A 8 -13.61 -4.28 3.21
CA VAL A 8 -14.24 -4.91 2.04
C VAL A 8 -15.27 -5.96 2.43
N GLY A 9 -14.99 -6.79 3.44
CA GLY A 9 -15.95 -7.77 3.94
C GLY A 9 -17.22 -7.11 4.49
N ILE A 10 -17.07 -6.06 5.31
CA ILE A 10 -18.19 -5.34 5.94
C ILE A 10 -19.03 -4.61 4.88
N PHE A 11 -18.41 -3.85 3.99
CA PHE A 11 -19.13 -3.11 2.96
C PHE A 11 -19.73 -4.04 1.89
N SER A 12 -19.16 -5.22 1.63
CA SER A 12 -19.77 -6.23 0.74
C SER A 12 -21.08 -6.76 1.33
N MET A 13 -21.17 -6.92 2.66
CA MET A 13 -22.45 -7.25 3.32
C MET A 13 -23.48 -6.12 3.16
N LEU A 14 -23.06 -4.86 3.34
CA LEU A 14 -23.95 -3.70 3.30
C LEU A 14 -24.44 -3.35 1.89
N PHE A 15 -23.57 -3.37 0.89
CA PHE A 15 -23.88 -2.88 -0.46
C PHE A 15 -24.23 -3.98 -1.47
N LEU A 16 -23.75 -5.21 -1.27
CA LEU A 16 -23.99 -6.36 -2.15
C LEU A 16 -24.95 -7.40 -1.53
N GLY A 17 -25.28 -7.29 -0.24
CA GLY A 17 -26.19 -8.21 0.44
C GLY A 17 -25.65 -9.63 0.61
N ARG A 18 -24.33 -9.84 0.48
CA ARG A 18 -23.71 -11.15 0.70
C ARG A 18 -23.75 -11.52 2.18
N LYS A 19 -24.00 -12.80 2.48
CA LYS A 19 -23.86 -13.34 3.84
C LYS A 19 -22.43 -13.84 4.04
N LEU A 20 -21.68 -13.22 4.96
CA LEU A 20 -20.36 -13.73 5.35
C LEU A 20 -20.51 -14.99 6.20
N GLY A 21 -19.73 -16.01 5.90
CA GLY A 21 -19.61 -17.20 6.74
C GLY A 21 -18.81 -16.93 8.01
N ALA A 22 -18.76 -17.94 8.89
CA ALA A 22 -18.02 -17.86 10.15
C ALA A 22 -16.50 -17.76 9.94
N ARG A 23 -15.98 -18.22 8.80
CA ARG A 23 -14.54 -18.20 8.49
C ARG A 23 -14.07 -16.79 8.15
N GLU A 24 -14.91 -16.04 7.45
CA GLU A 24 -14.68 -14.65 7.06
C GLU A 24 -14.71 -13.74 8.30
N TRP A 25 -15.66 -13.97 9.21
CA TRP A 25 -15.70 -13.27 10.51
C TRP A 25 -14.46 -13.53 11.36
N CYS A 26 -13.96 -14.77 11.40
CA CYS A 26 -12.72 -15.10 12.11
C CYS A 26 -11.52 -14.33 11.52
N GLY A 27 -11.42 -14.27 10.19
CA GLY A 27 -10.39 -13.48 9.51
C GLY A 27 -10.47 -11.99 9.84
N ILE A 28 -11.69 -11.44 9.92
CA ILE A 28 -11.90 -10.02 10.29
C ILE A 28 -11.39 -9.73 11.70
N VAL A 29 -11.77 -10.56 12.68
CA VAL A 29 -11.35 -10.39 14.08
C VAL A 29 -9.83 -10.51 14.22
N LEU A 30 -9.21 -11.46 13.53
CA LEU A 30 -7.76 -11.66 13.56
C LEU A 30 -7.02 -10.45 13.01
N VAL A 31 -7.50 -9.83 11.93
CA VAL A 31 -6.91 -8.61 11.36
C VAL A 31 -7.04 -7.42 12.31
N ILE A 32 -8.20 -7.23 12.94
CA ILE A 32 -8.41 -6.15 13.93
C ILE A 32 -7.44 -6.31 15.11
N PHE A 33 -7.23 -7.55 15.57
CA PHE A 33 -6.26 -7.84 16.62
C PHE A 33 -4.82 -7.54 16.19
N GLY A 34 -4.44 -7.94 14.97
CA GLY A 34 -3.12 -7.61 14.41
C GLY A 34 -2.87 -6.11 14.29
N LEU A 35 -3.85 -5.32 13.84
CA LEU A 35 -3.72 -3.86 13.76
C LEU A 35 -3.59 -3.22 15.14
N SER A 36 -4.33 -3.72 16.11
CA SER A 36 -4.25 -3.24 17.50
C SER A 36 -2.86 -3.52 18.09
N LEU A 37 -2.27 -4.68 17.80
CA LEU A 37 -0.91 -5.02 18.23
C LEU A 37 0.15 -4.15 17.56
N VAL A 38 0.03 -3.88 16.26
CA VAL A 38 0.97 -3.00 15.55
C VAL A 38 0.91 -1.58 16.11
N GLY A 39 -0.29 -1.02 16.29
CA GLY A 39 -0.44 0.32 16.90
C GLY A 39 0.07 0.41 18.34
N LEU A 40 -0.12 -0.65 19.14
CA LEU A 40 0.45 -0.73 20.49
C LEU A 40 1.97 -0.86 20.48
N SER A 41 2.53 -1.63 19.53
CA SER A 41 3.98 -1.79 19.38
C SER A 41 4.64 -0.47 19.02
N ASP A 42 4.03 0.31 18.12
CA ASP A 42 4.57 1.59 17.69
C ASP A 42 4.58 2.61 18.83
N PHE A 43 3.50 2.64 19.62
CA PHE A 43 3.40 3.45 20.83
C PHE A 43 4.47 3.08 21.89
N LEU A 44 4.72 1.78 22.09
CA LEU A 44 5.68 1.30 23.08
C LEU A 44 7.15 1.50 22.65
N ILE A 45 7.47 1.29 21.38
CA ILE A 45 8.85 1.44 20.86
C ILE A 45 9.30 2.90 20.94
N HIS A 46 8.42 3.86 20.63
CA HIS A 46 8.72 5.28 20.77
C HIS A 46 8.83 5.73 22.23
N THR A 47 8.11 5.08 23.16
CA THR A 47 8.25 5.37 24.59
C THR A 47 9.61 4.90 25.16
N HIS A 48 10.18 3.81 24.63
CA HIS A 48 11.44 3.22 25.12
C HIS A 48 12.71 3.75 24.46
N SER A 49 12.64 4.22 23.20
CA SER A 49 13.80 4.73 22.46
C SER A 49 14.26 6.13 22.93
N ASP A 50 13.40 6.83 23.66
CA ASP A 50 13.59 8.24 24.04
C ASP A 50 14.07 8.46 25.50
N GLN A 51 14.53 7.41 26.19
CA GLN A 51 15.06 7.55 27.56
C GLN A 51 16.51 8.06 27.62
N ASP A 52 17.26 8.07 26.50
CA ASP A 52 18.71 8.38 26.51
C ASP A 52 19.12 9.75 25.92
N GLU A 53 18.20 10.60 25.45
CA GLU A 53 18.57 11.97 25.05
C GLU A 53 17.65 13.04 25.65
N SER A 54 18.28 14.05 26.23
CA SER A 54 17.71 15.25 26.84
C SER A 54 17.07 16.18 25.80
N ASN A 55 16.00 15.74 25.13
CA ASN A 55 15.16 16.58 24.29
C ASN A 55 13.84 16.90 25.02
N SER A 56 13.42 18.16 24.89
CA SER A 56 12.26 18.73 25.59
C SER A 56 10.98 17.91 25.37
N ASP A 57 10.09 17.88 26.38
CA ASP A 57 8.80 17.16 26.32
C ASP A 57 7.95 17.53 25.08
N ILE A 58 8.20 18.72 24.50
CA ILE A 58 7.53 19.24 23.30
C ILE A 58 7.93 18.47 22.04
N ASP A 59 9.19 18.06 21.88
CA ASP A 59 9.65 17.34 20.68
C ASP A 59 9.10 15.90 20.64
N LYS A 60 9.06 15.22 21.80
CA LYS A 60 8.49 13.86 21.91
C LYS A 60 7.01 13.85 21.54
N GLN A 61 6.26 14.86 21.98
CA GLN A 61 4.85 14.97 21.64
C GLN A 61 4.64 15.18 20.13
N TYR A 62 5.53 15.92 19.45
CA TYR A 62 5.44 16.16 18.02
C TYR A 62 5.65 14.88 17.20
N ILE A 63 6.65 14.06 17.55
CA ILE A 63 6.95 12.79 16.88
C ILE A 63 5.77 11.82 17.00
N ILE A 64 5.17 11.70 18.20
CA ILE A 64 4.01 10.81 18.41
C ILE A 64 2.81 11.26 17.56
N ILE A 65 2.58 12.57 17.45
CA ILE A 65 1.47 13.11 16.64
C ILE A 65 1.71 12.82 15.14
N GLU A 66 2.94 12.97 14.64
CA GLU A 66 3.27 12.66 13.24
C GLU A 66 3.03 11.19 12.89
N VAL A 67 3.46 10.27 13.76
CA VAL A 67 3.30 8.82 13.58
C VAL A 67 1.83 8.43 13.60
N VAL A 68 1.07 8.86 14.62
CA VAL A 68 -0.37 8.58 14.72
C VAL A 68 -1.14 9.19 13.55
N PHE A 69 -0.76 10.38 13.11
CA PHE A 69 -1.36 11.02 11.94
C PHE A 69 -1.12 10.20 10.66
N GLY A 70 0.09 9.68 10.47
CA GLY A 70 0.42 8.75 9.39
C GLY A 70 -0.44 7.49 9.41
N ASP A 71 -0.59 6.86 10.58
CA ASP A 71 -1.43 5.68 10.76
C ASP A 71 -2.90 5.93 10.42
N VAL A 72 -3.47 7.04 10.90
CA VAL A 72 -4.84 7.45 10.58
C VAL A 72 -5.01 7.68 9.08
N LEU A 73 -4.02 8.28 8.42
CA LEU A 73 -4.04 8.52 6.97
C LEU A 73 -3.98 7.20 6.18
N ILE A 74 -3.17 6.23 6.61
CA ILE A 74 -3.10 4.89 6.04
C ILE A 74 -4.45 4.17 6.19
N VAL A 75 -5.05 4.18 7.38
CA VAL A 75 -6.37 3.56 7.61
C VAL A 75 -7.44 4.22 6.74
N SER A 76 -7.43 5.55 6.62
CA SER A 76 -8.37 6.29 5.78
C SER A 76 -8.23 5.90 4.30
N ALA A 77 -7.01 5.80 3.79
CA ALA A 77 -6.75 5.37 2.42
C ALA A 77 -7.27 3.94 2.16
N GLN A 78 -7.16 3.05 3.15
CA GLN A 78 -7.66 1.68 3.05
C GLN A 78 -9.19 1.60 2.98
N VAL A 79 -9.92 2.48 3.66
CA VAL A 79 -11.39 2.57 3.55
C VAL A 79 -11.81 2.99 2.15
N VAL A 80 -11.11 3.97 1.57
CA VAL A 80 -11.37 4.41 0.18
C VAL A 80 -11.08 3.29 -0.81
N ALA A 81 -9.93 2.61 -0.68
CA ALA A 81 -9.57 1.47 -1.51
C ALA A 81 -10.58 0.32 -1.38
N ALA A 82 -11.05 0.03 -0.16
CA ALA A 82 -12.07 -0.97 0.07
C ALA A 82 -13.40 -0.64 -0.64
N THR A 83 -13.80 0.63 -0.59
CA THR A 83 -14.97 1.12 -1.29
C THR A 83 -14.83 0.98 -2.81
N GLN A 84 -13.66 1.31 -3.37
CA GLN A 84 -13.36 1.12 -4.79
C GLN A 84 -13.54 -0.34 -5.22
N PHE A 85 -12.96 -1.29 -4.47
CA PHE A 85 -13.06 -2.70 -4.81
C PHE A 85 -14.50 -3.23 -4.83
N ILE A 86 -15.36 -2.73 -3.94
CA ILE A 86 -16.76 -3.15 -3.88
C ILE A 86 -17.59 -2.51 -4.97
N LEU A 87 -17.37 -1.22 -5.25
CA LEU A 87 -18.02 -0.56 -6.36
C LEU A 87 -17.63 -1.25 -7.67
N GLU A 88 -16.36 -1.58 -7.85
CA GLU A 88 -15.88 -2.36 -8.99
C GLU A 88 -16.59 -3.72 -9.08
N GLU A 89 -16.63 -4.50 -7.99
CA GLU A 89 -17.37 -5.77 -7.96
C GLU A 89 -18.85 -5.57 -8.33
N LYS A 90 -19.49 -4.54 -7.77
CA LYS A 90 -20.90 -4.22 -8.04
C LYS A 90 -21.14 -3.90 -9.52
N PHE A 91 -20.32 -3.03 -10.11
CA PHE A 91 -20.47 -2.62 -11.49
C PHE A 91 -20.14 -3.74 -12.47
N VAL A 92 -19.05 -4.48 -12.23
CA VAL A 92 -18.63 -5.58 -13.10
C VAL A 92 -19.61 -6.74 -13.05
N SER A 93 -20.14 -7.10 -11.87
CA SER A 93 -21.14 -8.16 -11.74
C SER A 93 -22.54 -7.75 -12.20
N SER A 94 -22.94 -6.48 -12.05
CA SER A 94 -24.29 -6.03 -12.42
C SER A 94 -24.44 -5.62 -13.89
N LEU A 95 -23.38 -5.14 -14.53
CA LEU A 95 -23.43 -4.61 -15.92
C LEU A 95 -22.70 -5.53 -16.92
N ASP A 96 -22.15 -6.65 -16.46
CA ASP A 96 -21.38 -7.64 -17.24
C ASP A 96 -20.32 -7.00 -18.17
N ILE A 97 -19.69 -5.94 -17.69
CA ILE A 97 -18.70 -5.19 -18.47
C ILE A 97 -17.48 -6.08 -18.72
N PRO A 98 -16.90 -6.10 -19.94
CA PRO A 98 -15.67 -6.82 -20.21
C PRO A 98 -14.52 -6.24 -19.35
N PRO A 99 -13.76 -7.08 -18.61
CA PRO A 99 -12.70 -6.62 -17.71
C PRO A 99 -11.67 -5.71 -18.38
N LEU A 100 -11.34 -5.98 -19.64
CA LEU A 100 -10.37 -5.19 -20.39
C LEU A 100 -10.82 -3.73 -20.60
N GLN A 101 -12.13 -3.52 -20.84
CA GLN A 101 -12.69 -2.17 -21.00
C GLN A 101 -12.76 -1.43 -19.66
N ALA A 102 -13.07 -2.14 -18.57
CA ALA A 102 -13.07 -1.58 -17.23
C ALA A 102 -11.67 -1.07 -16.82
N VAL A 103 -10.62 -1.88 -17.01
CA VAL A 103 -9.22 -1.46 -16.74
C VAL A 103 -8.84 -0.26 -17.61
N GLY A 104 -9.26 -0.24 -18.89
CA GLY A 104 -8.98 0.87 -19.80
C GLY A 104 -9.55 2.20 -19.30
N TRP A 105 -10.80 2.20 -18.82
CA TRP A 105 -11.43 3.39 -18.24
C TRP A 105 -10.78 3.79 -16.91
N GLU A 106 -10.48 2.83 -16.04
CA GLU A 106 -9.79 3.08 -14.78
C GLU A 106 -8.43 3.72 -15.00
N GLY A 107 -7.64 3.22 -15.95
CA GLY A 107 -6.36 3.79 -16.34
C GLY A 107 -6.48 5.20 -16.90
N LEU A 108 -7.46 5.46 -17.78
CA LEU A 108 -7.70 6.78 -18.34
C LEU A 108 -8.06 7.81 -17.26
N PHE A 109 -9.00 7.47 -16.37
CA PHE A 109 -9.37 8.34 -15.26
C PHE A 109 -8.22 8.52 -14.27
N GLY A 110 -7.44 7.47 -14.02
CA GLY A 110 -6.23 7.54 -13.20
C GLY A 110 -5.23 8.55 -13.74
N VAL A 111 -4.91 8.51 -15.03
CA VAL A 111 -3.99 9.46 -15.67
C VAL A 111 -4.53 10.89 -15.61
N ILE A 112 -5.83 11.09 -15.85
CA ILE A 112 -6.44 12.43 -15.81
C ILE A 112 -6.42 13.00 -14.38
N VAL A 113 -6.89 12.21 -13.41
CA VAL A 113 -6.99 12.66 -12.01
C VAL A 113 -5.60 12.89 -11.42
N LEU A 114 -4.66 11.96 -11.61
CA LEU A 114 -3.28 12.15 -11.17
C LEU A 114 -2.61 13.31 -11.90
N GLY A 115 -2.83 13.46 -13.22
CA GLY A 115 -2.31 14.58 -14.01
C GLY A 115 -2.77 15.95 -13.50
N ILE A 116 -4.02 16.05 -13.02
CA ILE A 116 -4.54 17.27 -12.40
C ILE A 116 -3.98 17.45 -10.99
N LEU A 117 -3.89 16.37 -10.19
CA LEU A 117 -3.38 16.38 -8.81
C LEU A 117 -1.90 16.77 -8.73
N LEU A 118 -1.14 16.43 -9.77
CA LEU A 118 0.26 16.80 -9.95
C LEU A 118 0.50 18.32 -9.95
N ILE A 119 -0.47 19.11 -10.43
CA ILE A 119 -0.37 20.58 -10.50
C ILE A 119 -0.28 21.20 -9.09
N PRO A 120 -1.23 20.97 -8.15
CA PRO A 120 -1.10 21.49 -6.80
C PRO A 120 0.07 20.86 -6.03
N PHE A 121 0.39 19.58 -6.24
CA PHE A 121 1.50 18.91 -5.54
C PHE A 121 2.87 19.50 -5.89
N TYR A 122 3.01 20.06 -7.09
CA TYR A 122 4.19 20.82 -7.48
C TYR A 122 4.38 22.12 -6.68
N TYR A 123 3.31 22.75 -6.19
CA TYR A 123 3.37 24.02 -5.47
C TYR A 123 3.32 23.88 -3.95
N ILE A 124 2.87 22.75 -3.43
CA ILE A 124 2.79 22.52 -1.98
C ILE A 124 4.19 22.21 -1.44
N LYS A 125 4.68 23.10 -0.58
CA LYS A 125 5.90 22.88 0.19
C LYS A 125 5.60 22.07 1.44
N VAL A 126 6.44 21.09 1.72
CA VAL A 126 6.32 20.25 2.91
C VAL A 126 7.60 20.30 3.74
N PRO A 127 7.50 19.97 5.04
CA PRO A 127 8.68 19.83 5.90
C PRO A 127 9.67 18.81 5.34
N ASP A 128 10.95 18.95 5.70
CA ASP A 128 12.02 18.04 5.27
C ASP A 128 11.74 16.56 5.63
N SER A 129 10.90 16.30 6.64
CA SER A 129 10.41 14.97 7.01
C SER A 129 9.60 14.28 5.89
N PHE A 130 8.98 15.03 4.98
CA PHE A 130 8.06 14.54 3.94
C PHE A 130 8.61 14.65 2.52
N SER A 131 9.70 15.40 2.29
CA SER A 131 10.33 15.48 0.96
C SER A 131 11.84 15.52 1.07
N ILE A 132 12.51 14.63 0.31
CA ILE A 132 13.98 14.56 0.21
C ILE A 132 14.49 15.42 -0.96
N ASN A 133 13.59 16.12 -1.68
CA ASN A 133 13.98 16.87 -2.86
C ASN A 133 14.61 18.23 -2.50
N SER A 134 15.39 18.77 -3.44
CA SER A 134 16.09 20.05 -3.27
C SER A 134 15.17 21.27 -3.18
N ARG A 135 13.87 21.12 -3.49
CA ARG A 135 12.87 22.20 -3.53
C ARG A 135 11.89 22.20 -2.35
N GLY A 136 11.94 21.21 -1.47
CA GLY A 136 10.99 21.00 -0.38
C GLY A 136 9.53 20.85 -0.84
N VAL A 137 9.28 20.35 -2.05
CA VAL A 137 7.90 20.18 -2.60
C VAL A 137 7.47 18.72 -2.56
N LEU A 138 6.16 18.48 -2.48
CA LEU A 138 5.59 17.12 -2.45
C LEU A 138 5.99 16.30 -3.67
N GLU A 139 5.88 16.89 -4.87
CA GLU A 139 6.19 16.17 -6.11
C GLU A 139 6.85 17.09 -7.12
N ASP A 140 8.04 16.68 -7.58
CA ASP A 140 8.85 17.45 -8.51
C ASP A 140 8.89 16.76 -9.88
N ILE A 141 7.92 17.15 -10.71
CA ILE A 141 7.72 16.55 -12.03
C ILE A 141 8.90 16.80 -12.96
N PRO A 142 9.43 18.03 -13.12
CA PRO A 142 10.60 18.24 -13.98
C PRO A 142 11.81 17.44 -13.54
N ASP A 143 12.09 17.35 -12.24
CA ASP A 143 13.21 16.58 -11.73
C ASP A 143 12.98 15.07 -11.92
N ALA A 144 11.75 14.57 -11.71
CA ALA A 144 11.39 13.19 -11.99
C ALA A 144 11.58 12.81 -13.46
N PHE A 145 11.20 13.68 -14.42
CA PHE A 145 11.43 13.43 -15.84
C PHE A 145 12.91 13.48 -16.22
N ILE A 146 13.69 14.38 -15.62
CA ILE A 146 15.13 14.46 -15.84
C ILE A 146 15.83 13.22 -15.25
N GLN A 147 15.45 12.78 -14.05
CA GLN A 147 15.97 11.55 -13.44
C GLN A 147 15.60 10.31 -14.26
N MET A 148 14.37 10.23 -14.78
CA MET A 148 13.92 9.15 -15.65
C MET A 148 14.74 9.09 -16.96
N GLY A 149 15.10 10.25 -17.52
CA GLY A 149 15.92 10.34 -18.74
C GLY A 149 17.42 10.11 -18.52
N ASN A 150 17.95 10.48 -17.35
CA ASN A 150 19.39 10.54 -17.11
C ASN A 150 19.94 9.34 -16.31
N ASN A 151 19.08 8.59 -15.59
CA ASN A 151 19.50 7.49 -14.74
C ASN A 151 18.98 6.13 -15.25
N ASN A 152 19.86 5.38 -15.93
CA ASN A 152 19.59 4.02 -16.43
C ASN A 152 19.38 2.97 -15.31
N LEU A 153 19.41 3.40 -14.04
CA LEU A 153 19.28 2.58 -12.82
C LEU A 153 17.85 2.60 -12.24
N ILE A 154 17.00 3.57 -12.64
CA ILE A 154 15.55 3.57 -12.35
C ILE A 154 14.80 2.63 -13.33
N ILE A 155 15.51 2.12 -14.34
CA ILE A 155 15.08 1.09 -15.30
C ILE A 155 15.13 -0.32 -14.69
N MET A 156 15.45 -0.47 -13.41
CA MET A 156 15.59 -1.79 -12.79
C MET A 156 14.43 -2.10 -11.83
N PRO A 157 13.36 -2.80 -12.26
CA PRO A 157 12.65 -3.67 -11.37
C PRO A 157 13.46 -4.98 -11.27
N VAL A 158 14.55 -4.89 -10.50
CA VAL A 158 15.28 -5.96 -9.80
C VAL A 158 15.71 -7.19 -10.63
N SER A 159 17.00 -7.17 -10.98
CA SER A 159 17.93 -8.31 -11.01
C SER A 159 17.45 -9.63 -11.66
N LEU A 160 17.66 -9.75 -12.96
CA LEU A 160 18.57 -10.77 -13.51
C LEU A 160 19.03 -10.34 -14.90
N ASN A 161 20.27 -9.84 -14.94
CA ASN A 161 21.14 -9.68 -16.10
C ASN A 161 20.55 -9.11 -17.39
N ASN A 162 20.91 -7.85 -17.63
CA ASN A 162 21.23 -7.32 -18.96
C ASN A 162 20.09 -7.41 -19.98
N LEU A 163 19.11 -6.52 -19.87
CA LEU A 163 18.33 -6.12 -21.04
C LEU A 163 17.88 -4.66 -20.89
N TYR A 164 18.23 -3.87 -21.89
CA TYR A 164 17.96 -2.44 -22.08
C TYR A 164 16.45 -2.09 -22.25
N MET A 165 15.53 -2.79 -21.56
CA MET A 165 14.07 -2.73 -21.78
C MET A 165 13.26 -2.74 -20.47
N GLY A 166 13.73 -2.08 -19.41
CA GLY A 166 13.14 -2.21 -18.07
C GLY A 166 11.86 -1.37 -17.81
N ASN A 167 11.61 -0.32 -18.59
CA ASN A 167 10.41 0.51 -18.46
C ASN A 167 9.18 -0.14 -19.12
N GLU A 168 9.32 -0.68 -20.32
CA GLU A 168 8.21 -1.28 -21.08
C GLU A 168 7.68 -2.56 -20.39
N VAL A 169 8.57 -3.38 -19.82
CA VAL A 169 8.20 -4.63 -19.14
C VAL A 169 7.39 -4.35 -17.87
N LEU A 170 7.74 -3.30 -17.12
CA LEU A 170 7.01 -2.91 -15.92
C LEU A 170 5.59 -2.45 -16.25
N LEU A 171 5.44 -1.56 -17.25
CA LEU A 171 4.13 -1.04 -17.67
C LEU A 171 3.22 -2.16 -18.19
N VAL A 172 3.75 -3.05 -19.02
CA VAL A 172 3.02 -4.22 -19.52
C VAL A 172 2.65 -5.18 -18.37
N SER A 173 3.55 -5.39 -17.41
CA SER A 173 3.28 -6.23 -16.24
C SER A 173 2.17 -5.65 -15.35
N ILE A 174 2.18 -4.33 -15.12
CA ILE A 174 1.13 -3.63 -14.34
C ILE A 174 -0.22 -3.71 -15.07
N ALA A 175 -0.24 -3.48 -16.38
CA ALA A 175 -1.46 -3.59 -17.18
C ALA A 175 -2.04 -5.01 -17.12
N PHE A 176 -1.20 -6.03 -17.26
CA PHE A 176 -1.61 -7.43 -17.14
C PHE A 176 -2.09 -7.77 -15.73
N PHE A 177 -1.41 -7.26 -14.69
CA PHE A 177 -1.80 -7.45 -13.30
C PHE A 177 -3.18 -6.85 -13.01
N ASN A 178 -3.46 -5.65 -13.51
CA ASN A 178 -4.77 -5.01 -13.36
C ASN A 178 -5.86 -5.77 -14.11
N PHE A 179 -5.59 -6.21 -15.35
CA PHE A 179 -6.52 -7.06 -16.11
C PHE A 179 -6.84 -8.39 -15.40
N ALA A 180 -5.81 -9.08 -14.91
CA ALA A 180 -5.98 -10.31 -14.14
C ALA A 180 -6.76 -10.05 -12.83
N GLY A 181 -6.49 -8.92 -12.16
CA GLY A 181 -7.19 -8.51 -10.95
C GLY A 181 -8.69 -8.29 -11.17
N ILE A 182 -9.09 -7.52 -12.18
CA ILE A 182 -10.51 -7.31 -12.50
C ILE A 182 -11.16 -8.63 -12.95
N SER A 183 -10.45 -9.47 -13.71
CA SER A 183 -10.96 -10.78 -14.13
C SER A 183 -11.26 -11.71 -12.94
N VAL A 184 -10.39 -11.76 -11.93
CA VAL A 184 -10.65 -12.52 -10.68
C VAL A 184 -11.83 -11.95 -9.91
N THR A 185 -11.98 -10.62 -9.90
CA THR A 185 -13.10 -9.95 -9.22
C THR A 185 -14.43 -10.31 -9.89
N LYS A 186 -14.44 -10.37 -11.22
CA LYS A 186 -15.59 -10.77 -12.03
C LYS A 186 -16.03 -12.22 -11.77
N GLU A 187 -15.07 -13.15 -11.77
CA GLU A 187 -15.36 -14.59 -11.70
C GLU A 187 -15.54 -15.13 -10.26
N MET A 188 -14.95 -14.48 -9.25
CA MET A 188 -14.96 -14.98 -7.86
C MET A 188 -15.55 -13.98 -6.86
N SER A 189 -14.82 -12.89 -6.58
CA SER A 189 -15.24 -11.76 -5.72
C SER A 189 -14.08 -10.77 -5.50
N ALA A 190 -14.37 -9.55 -5.04
CA ALA A 190 -13.33 -8.65 -4.56
C ALA A 190 -12.56 -9.22 -3.36
N THR A 191 -13.25 -9.95 -2.47
CA THR A 191 -12.62 -10.57 -1.29
C THR A 191 -11.51 -11.55 -1.71
N THR A 192 -11.76 -12.37 -2.74
CA THR A 192 -10.77 -13.31 -3.27
C THR A 192 -9.55 -12.59 -3.84
N ARG A 193 -9.75 -11.51 -4.62
CA ARG A 193 -8.65 -10.69 -5.14
C ARG A 193 -7.76 -10.16 -4.02
N MET A 194 -8.33 -9.76 -2.89
CA MET A 194 -7.55 -9.23 -1.77
C MET A 194 -6.78 -10.30 -1.01
N VAL A 195 -7.32 -11.51 -0.91
CA VAL A 195 -6.59 -12.67 -0.39
C VAL A 195 -5.39 -12.97 -1.30
N LEU A 196 -5.57 -12.97 -2.62
CA LEU A 196 -4.47 -13.15 -3.58
C LEU A 196 -3.40 -12.05 -3.44
N ASN A 197 -3.79 -10.79 -3.23
CA ASN A 197 -2.85 -9.71 -2.98
C ASN A 197 -2.04 -9.93 -1.69
N SER A 198 -2.68 -10.45 -0.64
CA SER A 198 -1.99 -10.76 0.62
C SER A 198 -1.01 -11.92 0.46
N LEU A 199 -1.39 -12.94 -0.32
CA LEU A 199 -0.51 -14.06 -0.66
C LEU A 199 0.70 -13.61 -1.49
N ARG A 200 0.53 -12.65 -2.42
CA ARG A 200 1.64 -12.07 -3.18
C ARG A 200 2.68 -11.45 -2.24
N THR A 201 2.26 -10.61 -1.30
CA THR A 201 3.18 -9.97 -0.35
C THR A 201 3.89 -11.01 0.52
N LEU A 202 3.17 -12.01 1.02
CA LEU A 202 3.75 -13.11 1.79
C LEU A 202 4.79 -13.91 0.98
N PHE A 203 4.48 -14.21 -0.28
CA PHE A 203 5.39 -14.93 -1.16
C PHE A 203 6.68 -14.15 -1.40
N ILE A 204 6.59 -12.84 -1.69
CA ILE A 204 7.76 -11.97 -1.84
C ILE A 204 8.60 -11.98 -0.56
N TRP A 205 7.95 -11.92 0.60
CA TRP A 205 8.64 -11.95 1.88
C TRP A 205 9.35 -13.28 2.14
N ILE A 206 8.70 -14.42 1.87
CA ILE A 206 9.32 -15.76 2.00
C ILE A 206 10.54 -15.90 1.08
N VAL A 207 10.42 -15.47 -0.18
CA VAL A 207 11.54 -15.51 -1.14
C VAL A 207 12.66 -14.58 -0.71
N SER A 208 12.34 -13.38 -0.21
CA SER A 208 13.32 -12.42 0.28
C SER A 208 14.12 -12.96 1.46
N LEU A 209 13.47 -13.70 2.37
CA LEU A 209 14.14 -14.40 3.46
C LEU A 209 14.99 -15.58 2.97
N ALA A 210 14.50 -16.36 2.01
CA ALA A 210 15.22 -17.49 1.45
C ALA A 210 16.50 -17.07 0.69
N LEU A 211 16.49 -15.87 0.09
CA LEU A 211 17.64 -15.27 -0.59
C LEU A 211 18.53 -14.44 0.36
N GLU A 212 18.25 -14.45 1.67
CA GLU A 212 18.96 -13.66 2.71
C GLU A 212 19.01 -12.16 2.45
N TRP A 213 18.15 -11.62 1.57
CA TRP A 213 18.09 -10.18 1.29
C TRP A 213 17.56 -9.39 2.49
N GLN A 214 16.76 -10.05 3.33
CA GLN A 214 16.26 -9.54 4.59
C GLN A 214 16.77 -10.46 5.72
N LYS A 215 17.43 -9.89 6.73
CA LYS A 215 17.74 -10.64 7.95
C LYS A 215 16.47 -10.77 8.78
N PHE A 216 16.11 -12.00 9.16
CA PHE A 216 14.98 -12.25 10.04
C PHE A 216 15.29 -11.74 11.44
N HIS A 217 14.88 -10.52 11.76
CA HIS A 217 14.99 -9.97 13.10
C HIS A 217 13.85 -10.52 13.96
N TRP A 218 14.17 -11.52 14.77
CA TRP A 218 13.24 -12.16 15.72
C TRP A 218 12.68 -11.23 16.82
N VAL A 219 13.15 -9.97 16.89
CA VAL A 219 12.90 -9.01 17.97
C VAL A 219 13.21 -9.59 19.36
N GLN A 220 14.41 -9.28 19.84
CA GLN A 220 14.59 -8.81 21.23
C GLN A 220 14.11 -9.74 22.35
N HIS A 221 14.44 -11.04 22.30
CA HIS A 221 14.26 -11.95 23.44
C HIS A 221 15.57 -12.40 24.10
N ASN A 222 16.76 -11.98 23.64
CA ASN A 222 17.99 -12.60 24.16
C ASN A 222 19.22 -11.67 24.29
N ASN A 223 19.07 -10.50 24.92
CA ASN A 223 20.24 -9.73 25.39
C ASN A 223 20.04 -9.08 26.77
N LEU A 224 19.52 -9.86 27.72
CA LEU A 224 19.74 -9.65 29.17
C LEU A 224 20.29 -10.93 29.83
N ALA A 225 21.17 -11.65 29.13
CA ALA A 225 21.89 -12.78 29.71
C ALA A 225 23.27 -12.93 29.05
N ASN A 226 24.16 -11.97 29.34
CA ASN A 226 25.56 -12.19 29.74
C ASN A 226 26.26 -10.84 29.92
#